data_AF-A0A5S9MIP9-F1
#
_entry.id   AF-A0A5S9MIP9-F1
#
_cell.length_a   1.000
_cell.length_b   1.000
_cell.length_c   1.000
_cell.angle_alpha   90.00
_cell.angle_beta   90.00
_cell.angle_gamma   90.00
#
_symmetry.space_group_name_H-M   'P 1'
#
loop_
_entity.id
_entity.type
_entity.pdbx_description
1 polymer ?
#
loop_
_entity_poly.entity_id
_entity_poly.type
_entity_poly.pdbx_seq_one_letter_code
_entity_poly.pdbx_strand_id
1 'polypeptide(L)' 'MSGSNTVFRRTALEEIGGFATGVITEDMATGMLLQGKFKSVSVGEVLAVGLAPESWLDLLKAERPVVEREHSVRP' A
#
# COMPACT_ATOMS: atom_id res chain seq x y z
N MET A 1 -2.66 -5.84 -3.52
CA MET A 1 -1.84 -5.87 -2.30
C MET A 1 -2.22 -4.66 -1.46
N SER A 2 -2.30 -4.79 -0.14
CA SER A 2 -2.60 -3.68 0.77
C SER A 2 -1.38 -3.40 1.65
N GLY A 3 -1.16 -2.15 2.05
CA GLY A 3 -0.03 -1.71 2.86
C GLY A 3 0.02 -2.33 4.27
N SER A 4 -1.09 -2.93 4.72
CA SER A 4 -1.15 -3.72 5.96
C SER A 4 -1.50 -5.17 5.70
N ASN A 5 -1.11 -6.06 6.62
CA ASN A 5 -1.37 -7.51 6.56
C ASN A 5 -0.86 -8.20 5.28
N THR A 6 0.33 -7.81 4.82
CA THR A 6 1.01 -8.42 3.66
C THR A 6 2.38 -8.95 4.09
N VAL A 7 2.74 -10.15 3.63
CA VAL A 7 4.05 -10.77 3.87
C VAL A 7 4.84 -10.84 2.56
N PHE A 8 6.12 -10.51 2.65
CA PHE A 8 7.04 -10.53 1.52
C PHE A 8 8.18 -11.51 1.73
N ARG A 9 8.59 -12.17 0.66
CA ARG A 9 9.88 -12.85 0.63
C ARG A 9 10.97 -11.78 0.51
N ARG A 10 11.88 -11.73 1.48
CA ARG A 10 13.00 -10.78 1.51
C ARG A 10 13.81 -10.76 0.20
N THR A 11 14.16 -11.93 -0.31
CA THR A 11 14.94 -12.04 -1.55
C THR A 11 14.20 -11.43 -2.75
N ALA A 12 12.88 -11.59 -2.83
CA ALA A 12 12.08 -11.00 -3.91
C ALA A 12 12.02 -9.47 -3.81
N LEU A 13 12.00 -8.91 -2.60
CA LEU A 13 12.12 -7.45 -2.40
C LEU A 13 13.51 -6.95 -2.82
N GLU A 14 14.58 -7.64 -2.45
CA GLU A 14 15.94 -7.29 -2.84
C GLU A 14 16.12 -7.32 -4.37
N GLU A 15 15.52 -8.29 -5.06
CA GLU A 15 15.55 -8.42 -6.53
C GLU A 15 14.79 -7.32 -7.30
N ILE A 16 13.86 -6.62 -6.65
CA ILE A 16 13.19 -5.44 -7.24
C ILE A 16 13.79 -4.12 -6.76
N GLY A 17 14.85 -4.16 -5.95
CA GLY A 17 15.51 -2.95 -5.41
C GLY A 17 14.89 -2.40 -4.13
N GLY A 18 14.08 -3.18 -3.43
CA GLY A 18 13.41 -2.78 -2.18
C GLY A 18 12.00 -2.22 -2.39
N PHE A 19 11.52 -1.44 -1.43
CA PHE A 19 10.22 -0.77 -1.52
C PHE A 19 10.28 0.43 -2.47
N ALA A 20 9.23 0.62 -3.26
CA ALA A 20 9.05 1.77 -4.13
C ALA A 20 8.67 3.01 -3.31
N THR A 21 9.67 3.67 -2.74
CA THR A 21 9.48 4.86 -1.91
C THR A 21 9.31 6.13 -2.75
N GLY A 22 8.79 7.18 -2.13
CA GLY A 22 8.66 8.50 -2.78
C GLY A 22 7.38 8.69 -3.59
N VAL A 23 6.45 7.74 -3.48
CA VAL A 23 5.06 7.86 -3.92
C VAL A 23 4.15 7.64 -2.72
N ILE A 24 2.95 8.20 -2.71
CA ILE A 24 2.05 8.01 -1.54
C ILE A 24 1.56 6.56 -1.40
N THR A 25 1.41 5.85 -2.51
CA THR A 25 0.95 4.46 -2.57
C THR A 25 2.12 3.49 -2.75
N GLU A 26 3.11 3.57 -1.85
CA GLU A 26 4.36 2.78 -1.91
C GLU A 26 4.08 1.27 -1.96
N ASP A 27 3.04 0.83 -1.25
CA ASP A 27 2.56 -0.53 -1.22
C ASP A 27 2.11 -1.00 -2.60
N MET A 28 1.12 -0.36 -3.23
CA MET A 28 0.65 -0.74 -4.56
C MET A 28 1.77 -0.70 -5.59
N ALA A 29 2.62 0.34 -5.55
CA ALA A 29 3.77 0.46 -6.46
C ALA A 29 4.74 -0.72 -6.29
N THR A 30 5.13 -1.05 -5.05
CA THR A 30 5.98 -2.21 -4.76
C THR A 30 5.33 -3.52 -5.20
N GLY A 31 4.01 -3.68 -4.95
CA GLY A 31 3.24 -4.85 -5.34
C GLY A 31 3.21 -5.07 -6.85
N MET A 32 3.06 -4.01 -7.64
CA MET A 32 3.12 -4.07 -9.11
C MET A 32 4.48 -4.54 -9.60
N LEU A 33 5.58 -4.03 -9.03
CA LEU A 33 6.94 -4.45 -9.37
C LEU A 33 7.17 -5.93 -9.06
N LEU A 34 6.69 -6.40 -7.89
CA LEU A 34 6.76 -7.82 -7.53
C LEU A 34 5.94 -8.69 -8.48
N GLN A 35 4.70 -8.29 -8.81
CA GLN A 35 3.83 -9.07 -9.70
C GLN A 35 4.37 -9.16 -11.14
N GLY A 36 5.17 -8.18 -11.58
CA GLY A 36 5.84 -8.24 -12.88
C GLY A 36 6.89 -9.35 -12.98
N LYS A 37 7.40 -9.86 -11.85
CA LYS A 37 8.46 -10.90 -11.81
C LYS A 37 8.07 -12.17 -11.06
N PHE A 38 7.13 -12.08 -10.11
CA PHE A 38 6.80 -13.14 -9.17
C PHE A 38 5.29 -13.35 -9.08
N LYS A 39 4.90 -14.55 -8.65
CA LYS A 39 3.49 -14.85 -8.35
C LYS A 39 3.13 -14.35 -6.96
N SER A 40 1.96 -13.73 -6.86
CA SER A 40 1.36 -13.33 -5.59
C SER A 40 0.06 -14.11 -5.35
N VAL A 41 -0.28 -14.33 -4.10
CA VAL A 41 -1.54 -14.98 -3.67
C VAL A 41 -2.22 -14.14 -2.61
N SER A 42 -3.54 -14.20 -2.53
CA SER A 42 -4.34 -13.56 -1.50
C SER A 42 -5.22 -14.63 -0.84
N VAL A 43 -5.30 -14.59 0.49
CA VAL A 43 -6.11 -15.52 1.29
C VAL A 43 -7.47 -14.87 1.52
N GLY A 44 -8.56 -15.59 1.21
CA GLY A 44 -9.94 -15.10 1.33
C GLY A 44 -10.49 -15.10 2.76
N GLU A 45 -9.64 -15.29 3.77
CA GLU A 45 -10.01 -15.34 5.18
C GLU A 45 -9.68 -14.01 5.86
N VAL A 46 -10.50 -13.63 6.84
CA VAL A 46 -10.25 -12.42 7.64
C VAL A 46 -9.18 -12.74 8.68
N LEU A 47 -7.94 -12.35 8.39
CA LEU A 47 -6.79 -12.56 9.28
C LEU A 47 -6.41 -11.33 10.12
N ALA A 48 -6.92 -10.16 9.77
CA ALA A 48 -6.72 -8.91 10.51
C ALA A 48 -7.94 -8.00 10.35
N VAL A 49 -8.27 -7.26 11.41
CA VAL A 49 -9.36 -6.27 11.43
C VAL A 49 -8.78 -4.93 11.83
N GLY A 50 -8.89 -3.94 10.95
CA GLY A 50 -8.49 -2.57 11.21
C GLY A 50 -9.61 -1.74 11.85
N LEU A 51 -9.27 -0.54 12.29
CA LEU A 51 -10.25 0.45 12.72
C LEU A 51 -10.75 1.27 11.52
N ALA A 52 -12.05 1.56 11.51
CA ALA A 52 -12.66 2.48 10.55
C ALA A 52 -12.62 3.92 11.09
N PRO A 53 -12.71 4.94 10.21
CA PRO A 53 -12.87 6.33 10.65
C PRO A 53 -14.10 6.48 11.56
N GLU A 54 -13.94 7.20 12.68
CA GLU A 54 -15.02 7.40 13.65
C GLU A 54 -15.94 8.59 13.29
N SER A 55 -15.54 9.41 12.31
CA SER A 55 -16.31 10.57 11.86
C SER A 55 -16.34 10.72 10.34
N TRP A 56 -17.35 11.43 9.85
CA TRP A 56 -17.48 11.78 8.42
C TRP A 56 -16.28 12.60 7.92
N LEU A 57 -15.75 13.51 8.74
CA LEU A 57 -14.58 14.31 8.38
C LEU A 57 -13.33 13.44 8.25
N ASP A 58 -13.18 12.41 9.10
CA ASP A 58 -12.03 11.52 9.02
C ASP A 58 -12.14 10.57 7.82
N LEU A 59 -13.35 10.16 7.45
CA LEU A 59 -13.60 9.44 6.20
C LEU A 59 -13.22 10.29 4.98
N LEU A 60 -13.70 11.54 4.90
CA LEU A 60 -13.36 12.44 3.79
C LEU A 60 -11.85 12.69 3.70
N LYS A 61 -11.16 12.81 4.83
CA LYS A 61 -9.70 12.89 4.84
C LYS A 61 -9.11 11.60 4.29
N ALA A 62 -9.56 10.43 4.74
CA ALA A 62 -9.05 9.12 4.34
C ALA A 62 -9.20 8.87 2.82
N GLU A 63 -10.37 9.19 2.27
CA GLU A 63 -10.72 9.01 0.85
C GLU A 63 -10.21 10.13 -0.08
N ARG A 64 -9.47 11.12 0.45
CA ARG A 64 -8.90 12.18 -0.38
C ARG A 64 -8.06 11.60 -1.52
N PRO A 65 -8.26 12.06 -2.77
CA PRO A 65 -7.48 11.62 -3.92
C PRO A 65 -5.99 11.74 -3.66
N VAL A 66 -5.23 10.72 -4.08
CA VAL A 66 -3.77 10.68 -3.90
C VAL A 66 -3.09 11.92 -4.49
N VAL A 67 -3.55 12.39 -5.65
CA VAL A 67 -3.05 13.62 -6.29
C VAL A 67 -3.16 14.85 -5.39
N GLU A 68 -4.24 14.98 -4.61
CA GLU A 68 -4.44 16.09 -3.67
C GLU A 68 -3.63 15.93 -2.38
N ARG A 69 -3.16 14.71 -2.09
CA ARG A 69 -2.29 14.44 -0.96
C ARG A 69 -0.83 14.75 -1.30
N GLU A 70 -0.37 14.46 -2.51
CA GLU A 70 1.00 14.78 -2.95
C GLU A 70 1.29 16.29 -2.96
N HIS A 71 0.31 17.10 -3.37
CA HIS A 71 0.43 18.56 -3.36
C HIS A 71 0.47 19.16 -1.95
N SER A 72 -0.01 18.44 -0.94
CA SER A 72 0.02 18.87 0.47
C SER A 72 1.34 18.50 1.17
N VAL A 73 2.17 17.64 0.57
CA VAL A 73 3.40 17.09 1.17
C VAL A 73 4.67 17.65 0.49
N ARG A 74 4.55 18.18 -0.74
CA ARG A 74 5.64 18.95 -1.36
C ARG A 74 5.76 20.34 -0.69
N PRO A 75 6.98 20.76 -0.30
CA PRO A 75 7.22 22.08 0.28
C PRO A 75 6.93 23.22 -0.70
#